data_AF-A0A9W4UN69-F1
#
_entry.id   AF-A0A9W4UN69-F1
#
_cell.length_a   1.000
_cell.length_b   1.000
_cell.length_c   1.000
_cell.angle_alpha   90.00
_cell.angle_beta   90.00
_cell.angle_gamma   90.00
#
_symmetry.space_group_name_H-M   'P 1'
#
loop_
_entity.id
_entity.type
_entity.pdbx_description
1 polymer ?
#
loop_
_entity_poly.entity_id
_entity_poly.type
_entity_poly.pdbx_seq_one_letter_code
_entity_poly.pdbx_strand_id
1 'polypeptide(L)'
;MAWSHASADTLSSSSSPSSRSSSPTSTPSSSPPASPTPIWRRKSPDGSNWRASKTSGSAAWTSPSWRRREDSPSPPESASQSSRVLLPALEDVKVGQVFYLPDTHNQGGHFGHPVVVISKNLAQATVTFRLCTSFTQKTGSKGILMTNKSPACRKQHLLIDNFTEEVAAHDGTRKLTMAPGSGKFSKPTYVNIENSPITMGYAALEQWRSSQPILFGEEAVARISA
;
A
#
# COMPACT_ATOMS: atom_id res chain seq x y z
N MET A 1 56.77 -52.90 -8.41
CA MET A 1 57.40 -51.57 -8.52
C MET A 1 56.59 -50.66 -7.59
N ALA A 2 57.05 -50.19 -6.41
CA ALA A 2 58.29 -49.43 -6.10
C ALA A 2 58.34 -48.12 -6.92
N TRP A 3 58.56 -46.89 -6.42
CA TRP A 3 58.94 -46.27 -5.11
C TRP A 3 58.53 -44.76 -5.18
N SER A 4 58.49 -43.88 -4.15
CA SER A 4 58.54 -43.95 -2.67
C SER A 4 58.13 -42.57 -2.06
N HIS A 5 58.33 -42.37 -0.74
CA HIS A 5 58.11 -41.14 0.05
C HIS A 5 58.72 -39.82 -0.46
N ALA A 6 58.14 -38.70 -0.02
CA ALA A 6 58.89 -37.53 0.48
C ALA A 6 58.10 -36.78 1.58
N SER A 7 58.79 -36.42 2.67
CA SER A 7 58.28 -35.60 3.78
C SER A 7 59.30 -34.49 4.09
N ALA A 8 58.82 -33.31 4.50
CA ALA A 8 59.51 -32.25 5.28
C ALA A 8 58.46 -31.12 5.49
N ASP A 9 58.14 -30.66 6.70
CA ASP A 9 58.85 -29.64 7.51
C ASP A 9 58.90 -28.25 6.81
N THR A 10 58.74 -27.09 7.47
CA THR A 10 59.14 -26.74 8.84
C THR A 10 58.27 -25.65 9.51
N LEU A 11 58.21 -25.72 10.83
CA LEU A 11 57.79 -24.76 11.88
C LEU A 11 57.94 -23.24 11.60
N SER A 12 57.00 -22.45 12.13
CA SER A 12 57.21 -21.33 13.11
C SER A 12 56.05 -20.32 13.05
N SER A 13 55.63 -19.58 14.07
CA SER A 13 55.61 -19.66 15.54
C SER A 13 55.20 -18.27 16.04
N SER A 14 54.46 -18.20 17.14
CA SER A 14 54.35 -17.06 18.07
C SER A 14 54.04 -15.64 17.56
N SER A 15 52.88 -15.13 17.96
CA SER A 15 52.81 -13.87 18.74
C SER A 15 51.62 -13.91 19.70
N SER A 16 51.87 -13.53 20.95
CA SER A 16 50.97 -13.69 22.10
C SER A 16 50.23 -12.38 22.46
N PRO A 17 49.27 -12.38 23.41
CA PRO A 17 48.22 -11.36 23.48
C PRO A 17 48.64 -10.07 24.19
N SER A 18 47.77 -9.06 24.15
CA SER A 18 47.87 -7.88 25.03
C SER A 18 46.50 -7.41 25.51
N SER A 19 46.27 -7.61 26.79
CA SER A 19 45.08 -7.21 27.54
C SER A 19 45.07 -5.71 27.83
N ARG A 20 43.93 -5.04 27.63
CA ARG A 20 43.58 -3.75 28.27
C ARG A 20 42.11 -3.83 28.69
N SER A 21 41.82 -4.16 29.95
CA SER A 21 41.93 -3.30 31.15
C SER A 21 40.84 -2.23 31.16
N SER A 22 39.85 -2.44 32.01
CA SER A 22 38.72 -1.54 32.27
C SER A 22 39.02 -0.70 33.50
N SER A 23 38.78 0.62 33.44
CA SER A 23 38.32 1.40 34.60
C SER A 23 37.70 2.73 34.16
N PRO A 24 36.59 3.18 34.79
CA PRO A 24 35.90 4.41 34.45
C PRO A 24 36.46 5.61 35.23
N THR A 25 36.28 6.83 34.70
CA THR A 25 36.46 8.07 35.50
C THR A 25 35.60 9.22 34.96
N SER A 26 34.63 9.60 35.79
CA SER A 26 34.18 10.97 36.08
C SER A 26 33.82 11.92 34.94
N THR A 27 32.53 11.99 34.62
CA THR A 27 31.90 13.20 34.07
C THR A 27 31.55 14.18 35.21
N PRO A 28 32.07 15.42 35.21
CA PRO A 28 31.52 16.47 36.07
C PRO A 28 30.15 16.93 35.54
N SER A 29 29.21 17.15 36.46
CA SER A 29 27.87 17.64 36.15
C SER A 29 27.90 19.08 35.62
N SER A 30 27.04 19.40 34.65
CA SER A 30 26.71 20.77 34.26
C SER A 30 25.23 20.84 33.91
N SER A 31 24.50 21.62 34.69
CA SER A 31 23.03 21.68 34.68
C SER A 31 22.47 22.20 33.35
N PRO A 32 21.35 21.66 32.85
CA PRO A 32 20.60 22.32 31.79
C PRO A 32 19.99 23.62 32.31
N PRO A 33 20.07 24.75 31.57
CA PRO A 33 19.26 25.92 31.88
C PRO A 33 17.77 25.63 31.68
N ALA A 34 16.93 26.37 32.40
CA ALA A 34 15.55 26.02 32.68
C ALA A 34 14.62 25.93 31.45
N SER A 35 13.66 25.01 31.53
CA SER A 35 12.55 24.90 30.57
C SER A 35 11.67 26.15 30.59
N PRO A 36 11.31 26.75 29.43
CA PRO A 36 10.23 27.73 29.38
C PRO A 36 8.89 27.04 29.65
N THR A 37 8.15 27.55 30.63
CA THR A 37 6.82 27.05 30.99
C THR A 37 5.78 27.35 29.89
N PRO A 38 4.83 26.45 29.62
CA PRO A 38 3.77 26.70 28.65
C PRO A 38 2.79 27.77 29.18
N ILE A 39 2.59 28.84 28.40
CA ILE A 39 1.59 29.87 28.71
C ILE A 39 0.20 29.30 28.47
N TRP A 40 -0.45 28.86 29.55
CA TRP A 40 -1.89 28.63 29.57
C TRP A 40 -2.64 29.95 29.50
N ARG A 41 -3.14 30.33 28.32
CA ARG A 41 -4.32 31.22 28.23
C ARG A 41 -5.58 30.39 28.03
N ARG A 42 -6.18 29.98 29.15
CA ARG A 42 -7.63 29.78 29.18
C ARG A 42 -8.32 31.13 29.00
N LYS A 43 -9.18 31.26 27.99
CA LYS A 43 -10.49 31.89 28.17
C LYS A 43 -11.52 31.02 27.48
N SER A 44 -12.56 30.69 28.22
CA SER A 44 -13.61 29.75 27.82
C SER A 44 -14.76 30.50 27.14
N PRO A 45 -15.94 29.89 26.99
CA PRO A 45 -16.53 29.61 25.70
C PRO A 45 -17.50 30.71 25.27
N ASP A 46 -17.77 30.81 23.96
CA ASP A 46 -19.08 31.27 23.54
C ASP A 46 -19.62 30.47 22.35
N GLY A 47 -20.91 30.18 22.40
CA GLY A 47 -21.57 29.33 21.43
C GLY A 47 -21.88 30.09 20.14
N SER A 48 -21.84 29.40 19.01
CA SER A 48 -22.47 29.88 17.78
C SER A 48 -22.93 28.71 16.93
N ASN A 49 -24.26 28.55 16.88
CA ASN A 49 -24.95 27.44 16.24
C ASN A 49 -24.79 27.50 14.71
N TRP A 50 -24.05 26.57 14.12
CA TRP A 50 -23.93 26.42 12.66
C TRP A 50 -25.03 25.52 12.05
N ARG A 51 -26.24 25.51 12.65
CA ARG A 51 -27.38 24.70 12.17
C ARG A 51 -28.68 25.49 11.98
N ALA A 52 -28.71 26.34 10.95
CA ALA A 52 -29.89 26.70 10.15
C ALA A 52 -29.38 27.13 8.75
N SER A 53 -29.76 26.52 7.61
CA SER A 53 -31.10 26.40 7.00
C SER A 53 -31.76 27.77 6.79
N LYS A 54 -32.09 28.25 5.59
CA LYS A 54 -32.04 27.76 4.18
C LYS A 54 -32.00 29.00 3.26
N THR A 55 -31.56 28.88 2.01
CA THR A 55 -32.42 29.08 0.80
C THR A 55 -31.66 28.92 -0.52
N SER A 56 -32.21 28.07 -1.39
CA SER A 56 -32.38 28.31 -2.84
C SER A 56 -31.18 28.78 -3.67
N GLY A 57 -30.31 27.83 -4.00
CA GLY A 57 -29.46 27.87 -5.19
C GLY A 57 -29.18 26.43 -5.63
N SER A 58 -29.62 26.04 -6.83
CA SER A 58 -29.50 24.64 -7.31
C SER A 58 -28.06 24.30 -7.70
N ALA A 59 -27.18 24.15 -6.72
CA ALA A 59 -25.87 23.54 -6.90
C ALA A 59 -26.06 22.02 -7.05
N ALA A 60 -26.20 21.57 -8.30
CA ALA A 60 -26.15 20.14 -8.61
C ALA A 60 -24.85 19.57 -8.03
N TRP A 61 -24.98 18.52 -7.20
CA TRP A 61 -23.83 17.77 -6.71
C TRP A 61 -23.21 17.03 -7.89
N THR A 62 -22.25 17.67 -8.56
CA THR A 62 -21.47 17.06 -9.62
C THR A 62 -20.78 15.83 -9.07
N SER A 63 -21.17 14.66 -9.58
CA SER A 63 -20.60 13.38 -9.19
C SER A 63 -19.07 13.39 -9.34
N PRO A 64 -18.31 12.61 -8.55
CA PRO A 64 -16.86 12.57 -8.62
C PRO A 64 -16.36 12.38 -10.06
N SER A 65 -15.44 13.25 -10.50
CA SER A 65 -15.01 13.41 -11.89
C SER A 65 -14.08 12.31 -12.41
N TRP A 66 -14.36 11.05 -12.05
CA TRP A 66 -13.73 9.86 -12.63
C TRP A 66 -14.45 9.39 -13.91
N ARG A 67 -15.60 9.99 -14.25
CA ARG A 67 -16.27 9.76 -15.54
C ARG A 67 -15.61 10.61 -16.64
N ARG A 68 -15.14 9.90 -17.67
CA ARG A 68 -14.95 10.38 -19.06
C ARG A 68 -13.95 11.54 -19.24
N ARG A 69 -12.69 11.18 -19.48
CA ARG A 69 -11.85 11.82 -20.50
C ARG A 69 -11.19 10.76 -21.37
N GLU A 70 -11.83 10.47 -22.48
CA GLU A 70 -11.16 10.03 -23.70
C GLU A 70 -11.69 10.93 -24.80
N ASP A 71 -10.82 11.76 -25.37
CA ASP A 71 -11.09 12.46 -26.62
C ASP A 71 -11.05 11.41 -27.72
N SER A 72 -12.21 10.81 -28.00
CA SER A 72 -12.42 9.85 -29.08
C SER A 72 -13.59 10.31 -29.95
N PRO A 73 -13.44 10.32 -31.29
CA PRO A 73 -14.50 10.73 -32.19
C PRO A 73 -15.72 9.80 -32.04
N SER A 74 -16.90 10.40 -32.04
CA SER A 74 -18.17 9.72 -31.74
C SER A 74 -18.44 8.55 -32.70
N PRO A 75 -18.55 7.30 -32.22
CA PRO A 75 -19.07 6.21 -33.03
C PRO A 75 -20.60 6.36 -33.20
N PRO A 76 -21.18 5.84 -34.30
CA PRO A 76 -22.60 6.01 -34.60
C PRO A 76 -23.53 5.34 -33.57
N GLU A 77 -24.69 5.95 -33.32
CA GLU A 77 -25.70 5.53 -32.35
C GLU A 77 -26.43 4.22 -32.76
N SER A 78 -25.79 3.06 -32.64
CA SER A 78 -26.44 1.74 -32.80
C SER A 78 -25.66 0.58 -32.16
N ALA A 79 -25.32 0.69 -30.88
CA ALA A 79 -24.76 -0.44 -30.11
C ALA A 79 -25.01 -0.32 -28.59
N SER A 80 -26.28 -0.41 -28.16
CA SER A 80 -26.65 -0.41 -26.73
C SER A 80 -26.44 -1.77 -26.07
N GLN A 81 -25.22 -2.30 -26.12
CA GLN A 81 -24.73 -3.30 -25.17
C GLN A 81 -23.53 -2.68 -24.46
N SER A 82 -23.72 -2.29 -23.20
CA SER A 82 -22.60 -1.77 -22.41
C SER A 82 -21.58 -2.90 -22.26
N SER A 83 -20.39 -2.73 -22.84
CA SER A 83 -19.29 -3.68 -22.75
C SER A 83 -18.69 -3.68 -21.34
N ARG A 84 -19.46 -4.19 -20.37
CA ARG A 84 -18.92 -4.65 -19.09
C ARG A 84 -17.96 -5.76 -19.44
N VAL A 85 -16.66 -5.50 -19.28
CA VAL A 85 -15.63 -6.54 -19.41
C VAL A 85 -16.01 -7.62 -18.42
N LEU A 86 -16.36 -8.80 -18.93
CA LEU A 86 -16.90 -9.88 -18.11
C LEU A 86 -15.84 -10.32 -17.12
N LEU A 87 -16.23 -10.47 -15.85
CA LEU A 87 -15.38 -11.13 -14.87
C LEU A 87 -14.99 -12.52 -15.39
N PRO A 88 -13.72 -12.95 -15.24
CA PRO A 88 -13.36 -14.34 -15.47
C PRO A 88 -14.12 -15.26 -14.52
N ALA A 89 -14.21 -16.57 -14.81
CA ALA A 89 -14.82 -17.49 -13.87
C ALA A 89 -14.01 -17.51 -12.56
N LEU A 90 -14.68 -17.73 -11.42
CA LEU A 90 -14.01 -17.73 -10.11
C LEU A 90 -12.91 -18.80 -10.01
N GLU A 91 -13.02 -19.87 -10.79
CA GLU A 91 -12.03 -20.94 -10.94
C GLU A 91 -10.72 -20.42 -11.57
N ASP A 92 -10.80 -19.52 -12.56
CA ASP A 92 -9.66 -18.89 -13.23
C ASP A 92 -9.01 -17.76 -12.42
N VAL A 93 -9.74 -17.16 -11.46
CA VAL A 93 -9.23 -16.07 -10.62
C VAL A 93 -7.99 -16.52 -9.85
N LYS A 94 -6.88 -15.81 -10.06
CA LYS A 94 -5.63 -16.08 -9.34
C LYS A 94 -5.62 -15.35 -8.00
N VAL A 95 -5.09 -16.01 -6.97
CA VAL A 95 -4.70 -15.29 -5.74
C VAL A 95 -3.58 -14.32 -6.11
N GLY A 96 -3.65 -13.09 -5.59
CA GLY A 96 -2.82 -11.97 -6.06
C GLY A 96 -3.40 -11.22 -7.26
N GLN A 97 -4.58 -11.56 -7.76
CA GLN A 97 -5.23 -10.78 -8.82
C GLN A 97 -5.98 -9.57 -8.27
N VAL A 98 -5.86 -8.44 -8.98
CA VAL A 98 -6.54 -7.19 -8.62
C VAL A 98 -7.84 -7.01 -9.40
N PHE A 99 -8.88 -6.61 -8.66
CA PHE A 99 -10.21 -6.25 -9.15
C PHE A 99 -10.58 -4.83 -8.67
N TYR A 100 -11.73 -4.34 -9.09
CA TYR A 100 -12.35 -3.11 -8.62
C TYR A 100 -13.54 -3.42 -7.72
N LEU A 101 -13.69 -2.65 -6.62
CA LEU A 101 -14.87 -2.72 -5.75
C LEU A 101 -15.79 -1.51 -6.04
N PRO A 102 -16.93 -1.68 -6.73
CA PRO A 102 -17.77 -0.57 -7.17
C PRO A 102 -18.54 0.13 -6.03
N ASP A 103 -18.81 1.43 -6.22
CA ASP A 103 -19.54 2.33 -5.30
C ASP A 103 -21.02 1.98 -5.08
N THR A 104 -21.54 0.94 -5.74
CA THR A 104 -22.95 0.53 -5.67
C THR A 104 -23.32 -0.17 -4.38
N HIS A 105 -22.34 -0.77 -3.69
CA HIS A 105 -22.52 -1.23 -2.31
C HIS A 105 -22.25 -0.03 -1.39
N ASN A 106 -23.21 0.36 -0.55
CA ASN A 106 -23.16 1.61 0.23
C ASN A 106 -22.83 1.43 1.72
N GLN A 107 -22.17 0.31 2.09
CA GLN A 107 -21.97 -0.09 3.49
C GLN A 107 -20.47 -0.23 3.83
N GLY A 108 -19.86 0.84 4.37
CA GLY A 108 -18.52 0.77 4.99
C GLY A 108 -17.42 1.68 4.44
N GLY A 109 -17.67 2.45 3.37
CA GLY A 109 -16.67 3.42 2.86
C GLY A 109 -15.40 2.79 2.26
N HIS A 110 -15.46 1.53 1.85
CA HIS A 110 -14.36 0.78 1.22
C HIS A 110 -14.39 0.81 -0.32
N PHE A 111 -15.38 1.48 -0.90
CA PHE A 111 -15.71 1.44 -2.32
C PHE A 111 -14.89 2.42 -3.15
N GLY A 112 -14.86 2.20 -4.47
CA GLY A 112 -14.05 3.00 -5.40
C GLY A 112 -12.57 2.63 -5.38
N HIS A 113 -12.21 1.57 -4.65
CA HIS A 113 -10.83 1.11 -4.48
C HIS A 113 -10.53 -0.13 -5.33
N PRO A 114 -9.31 -0.23 -5.89
CA PRO A 114 -8.78 -1.51 -6.31
C PRO A 114 -8.63 -2.45 -5.11
N VAL A 115 -8.82 -3.74 -5.31
CA VAL A 115 -8.74 -4.77 -4.26
C VAL A 115 -7.91 -5.95 -4.75
N VAL A 116 -7.04 -6.50 -3.90
CA VAL A 116 -6.24 -7.70 -4.21
C VAL A 116 -6.84 -8.92 -3.54
N VAL A 117 -7.16 -9.95 -4.33
CA VAL A 117 -7.67 -11.23 -3.83
C VAL A 117 -6.56 -11.99 -3.11
N ILE A 118 -6.80 -12.37 -1.84
CA ILE A 118 -5.87 -13.13 -0.99
C ILE A 118 -6.33 -14.58 -0.75
N SER A 119 -7.63 -14.86 -0.91
CA SER A 119 -8.17 -16.22 -0.93
C SER A 119 -9.50 -16.27 -1.69
N LYS A 120 -9.92 -17.46 -2.12
CA LYS A 120 -11.21 -17.71 -2.76
C LYS A 120 -11.88 -18.96 -2.20
N ASN A 121 -13.21 -18.96 -2.12
CA ASN A 121 -14.02 -20.10 -1.72
C ASN A 121 -15.03 -20.40 -2.85
N LEU A 122 -14.77 -21.49 -3.58
CA LEU A 122 -15.59 -21.89 -4.71
C LEU A 122 -17.00 -22.33 -4.28
N ALA A 123 -17.12 -23.03 -3.16
CA ALA A 123 -18.41 -23.55 -2.66
C ALA A 123 -19.39 -22.45 -2.23
N GLN A 124 -18.88 -21.27 -1.85
CA GLN A 124 -19.70 -20.10 -1.48
C GLN A 124 -19.70 -19.01 -2.55
N ALA A 125 -18.99 -19.18 -3.66
CA ALA A 125 -18.72 -18.15 -4.66
C ALA A 125 -18.18 -16.82 -4.06
N THR A 126 -17.36 -16.89 -3.01
CA THR A 126 -16.80 -15.72 -2.31
C THR A 126 -15.30 -15.58 -2.54
N VAL A 127 -14.81 -14.34 -2.40
CA VAL A 127 -13.38 -14.00 -2.35
C VAL A 127 -13.09 -13.17 -1.11
N THR A 128 -11.89 -13.35 -0.56
CA THR A 128 -11.34 -12.50 0.50
C THR A 128 -10.26 -11.62 -0.10
N PHE A 129 -10.27 -10.32 0.22
CA PHE A 129 -9.36 -9.34 -0.35
C PHE A 129 -8.84 -8.32 0.67
N ARG A 130 -7.75 -7.64 0.30
CA ARG A 130 -7.26 -6.42 0.97
C ARG A 130 -7.45 -5.22 0.03
N LEU A 131 -7.63 -4.03 0.60
CA LEU A 131 -7.81 -2.79 -0.17
C LEU A 131 -6.46 -2.23 -0.65
N CYS A 132 -6.43 -1.78 -1.91
CA CYS A 132 -5.34 -1.00 -2.49
C CYS A 132 -5.71 0.50 -2.47
N THR A 133 -4.77 1.35 -2.08
CA THR A 133 -5.00 2.79 -1.89
C THR A 133 -3.86 3.62 -2.48
N SER A 134 -4.16 4.85 -2.92
CA SER A 134 -3.16 5.82 -3.39
C SER A 134 -3.31 7.14 -2.65
N PHE A 135 -2.20 7.68 -2.16
CA PHE A 135 -2.18 8.94 -1.41
C PHE A 135 -2.01 10.17 -2.30
N THR A 136 -1.76 9.96 -3.60
CA THR A 136 -1.36 10.98 -4.58
C THR A 136 -2.32 12.16 -4.73
N GLN A 137 -3.63 11.97 -4.54
CA GLN A 137 -4.62 13.05 -4.64
C GLN A 137 -4.54 14.07 -3.50
N LYS A 138 -4.16 13.65 -2.28
CA LYS A 138 -3.97 14.57 -1.15
C LYS A 138 -2.59 15.23 -1.15
N THR A 139 -1.62 14.66 -1.85
CA THR A 139 -0.19 15.02 -1.68
C THR A 139 0.52 15.49 -2.95
N GLY A 140 -0.18 15.61 -4.08
CA GLY A 140 0.42 16.03 -5.34
C GLY A 140 1.51 15.05 -5.82
N SER A 141 1.13 13.79 -6.01
CA SER A 141 1.96 12.69 -6.53
C SER A 141 2.99 12.06 -5.56
N LYS A 142 3.34 12.70 -4.44
CA LYS A 142 4.47 12.32 -3.57
C LYS A 142 4.24 11.13 -2.60
N GLY A 143 3.33 10.20 -2.93
CA GLY A 143 3.10 8.97 -2.16
C GLY A 143 2.65 9.18 -0.70
N ILE A 144 2.89 8.17 0.14
CA ILE A 144 2.48 8.15 1.56
C ILE A 144 3.32 9.07 2.46
N LEU A 145 4.55 9.40 2.07
CA LEU A 145 5.47 10.24 2.87
C LEU A 145 4.91 11.60 3.24
N MET A 146 4.18 12.21 2.30
CA MET A 146 3.58 13.53 2.46
C MET A 146 2.23 13.48 3.17
N THR A 147 1.83 12.32 3.72
CA THR A 147 0.69 12.21 4.62
C THR A 147 1.14 12.37 6.08
N ASN A 148 0.23 12.83 6.94
CA ASN A 148 0.43 12.92 8.38
C ASN A 148 0.41 11.55 9.12
N LYS A 149 0.47 10.42 8.40
CA LYS A 149 0.55 9.08 9.01
C LYS A 149 1.89 8.90 9.73
N SER A 150 1.86 8.33 10.93
CA SER A 150 3.05 8.00 11.71
C SER A 150 3.92 6.93 11.01
N PRO A 151 5.23 6.83 11.30
CA PRO A 151 6.10 5.78 10.75
C PRO A 151 5.60 4.36 11.01
N ALA A 152 4.92 4.11 12.14
CA ALA A 152 4.31 2.82 12.43
C ALA A 152 3.19 2.48 11.43
N CYS A 153 2.27 3.42 11.18
CA CYS A 153 1.20 3.25 10.20
C CYS A 153 1.74 3.15 8.76
N ARG A 154 2.82 3.87 8.42
CA ARG A 154 3.49 3.74 7.10
C ARG A 154 4.00 2.31 6.86
N LYS A 155 4.55 1.63 7.86
CA LYS A 155 5.01 0.22 7.74
C LYS A 155 3.89 -0.78 7.42
N GLN A 156 2.64 -0.47 7.76
CA GLN A 156 1.46 -1.28 7.43
C GLN A 156 0.91 -1.00 6.01
N HIS A 157 1.55 -0.13 5.23
CA HIS A 157 1.20 0.17 3.85
C HIS A 157 2.33 -0.32 2.94
N LEU A 158 2.09 -1.44 2.26
CA LEU A 158 3.07 -2.10 1.41
C LEU A 158 3.02 -1.47 0.00
N LEU A 159 4.11 -0.88 -0.45
CA LEU A 159 4.20 -0.17 -1.73
C LEU A 159 4.21 -1.18 -2.89
N ILE A 160 3.32 -1.01 -3.86
CA ILE A 160 3.26 -1.86 -5.06
C ILE A 160 4.30 -1.36 -6.07
N ASP A 161 5.29 -2.19 -6.38
CA ASP A 161 6.43 -1.81 -7.21
C ASP A 161 6.14 -2.08 -8.70
N ASN A 162 5.20 -1.32 -9.27
CA ASN A 162 4.83 -1.44 -10.68
C ASN A 162 4.47 -0.12 -11.36
N PHE A 163 4.80 1.03 -10.77
CA PHE A 163 4.59 2.32 -11.42
C PHE A 163 5.61 2.53 -12.56
N THR A 164 5.33 3.46 -13.48
CA THR A 164 6.25 3.80 -14.59
C THR A 164 7.49 4.57 -14.15
N GLU A 165 7.40 5.29 -13.03
CA GLU A 165 8.54 5.91 -12.36
C GLU A 165 8.90 5.03 -11.16
N GLU A 166 10.18 4.69 -10.99
CA GLU A 166 10.61 3.90 -9.84
C GLU A 166 10.46 4.70 -8.55
N VAL A 167 9.44 4.37 -7.76
CA VAL A 167 9.30 4.92 -6.41
C VAL A 167 10.24 4.14 -5.49
N ALA A 168 11.33 4.78 -5.07
CA ALA A 168 12.20 4.25 -4.03
C ALA A 168 11.38 3.92 -2.77
N ALA A 169 11.65 2.75 -2.17
CA ALA A 169 11.03 2.37 -0.90
C ALA A 169 11.46 3.36 0.19
N HIS A 170 10.52 3.78 1.04
CA HIS A 170 10.74 4.93 1.93
C HIS A 170 10.06 4.74 3.29
N ASP A 171 10.65 5.29 4.36
CA ASP A 171 10.12 5.26 5.74
C ASP A 171 9.58 3.89 6.23
N GLY A 172 10.24 2.81 5.82
CA GLY A 172 9.89 1.45 6.23
C GLY A 172 8.72 0.81 5.49
N THR A 173 8.14 1.46 4.46
CA THR A 173 7.25 0.76 3.52
C THR A 173 8.02 -0.32 2.79
N ARG A 174 7.55 -1.57 2.79
CA ARG A 174 8.16 -2.65 2.00
C ARG A 174 7.58 -2.65 0.59
N LYS A 175 8.41 -2.95 -0.41
CA LYS A 175 7.97 -3.17 -1.80
C LYS A 175 7.30 -4.54 -1.95
N LEU A 176 6.28 -4.59 -2.81
CA LEU A 176 5.59 -5.78 -3.30
C LEU A 176 5.86 -5.92 -4.80
N THR A 177 6.50 -7.02 -5.17
CA THR A 177 6.84 -7.35 -6.55
C THR A 177 5.62 -7.91 -7.29
N MET A 178 5.39 -7.41 -8.50
CA MET A 178 4.34 -7.93 -9.38
C MET A 178 4.81 -9.15 -10.19
N ALA A 179 3.86 -9.96 -10.64
CA ALA A 179 4.15 -11.05 -11.55
C ALA A 179 4.66 -10.53 -12.90
N PRO A 180 5.61 -11.21 -13.56
CA PRO A 180 6.08 -10.84 -14.90
C PRO A 180 4.93 -10.73 -15.90
N GLY A 181 4.96 -9.72 -16.78
CA GLY A 181 3.94 -9.50 -17.80
C GLY A 181 2.56 -9.05 -17.29
N SER A 182 2.44 -8.70 -16.00
CA SER A 182 1.19 -8.17 -15.44
C SER A 182 1.01 -6.67 -15.69
N GLY A 183 -0.25 -6.22 -15.63
CA GLY A 183 -0.61 -4.82 -15.76
C GLY A 183 -0.07 -3.94 -14.62
N LYS A 184 0.02 -2.63 -14.89
CA LYS A 184 0.60 -1.62 -14.00
C LYS A 184 -0.45 -0.67 -13.42
N PHE A 185 -0.25 -0.17 -12.20
CA PHE A 185 -1.04 0.95 -11.68
C PHE A 185 -0.55 2.26 -12.29
N SER A 186 -1.47 3.16 -12.63
CA SER A 186 -1.15 4.49 -13.20
C SER A 186 -0.66 5.51 -12.17
N LYS A 187 -0.54 5.12 -10.89
CA LYS A 187 -0.07 5.96 -9.77
C LYS A 187 0.56 5.07 -8.69
N PRO A 188 1.47 5.61 -7.85
CA PRO A 188 1.94 4.94 -6.63
C PRO A 188 0.77 4.47 -5.77
N THR A 189 0.69 3.15 -5.57
CA THR A 189 -0.42 2.46 -4.92
C THR A 189 0.12 1.52 -3.85
N TYR A 190 -0.61 1.36 -2.76
CA TYR A 190 -0.20 0.64 -1.56
C TYR A 190 -1.28 -0.35 -1.14
N VAL A 191 -0.90 -1.54 -0.71
CA VAL A 191 -1.83 -2.47 -0.02
C VAL A 191 -1.83 -2.15 1.47
N ASN A 192 -3.00 -1.93 2.06
CA ASN A 192 -3.12 -1.74 3.51
C ASN A 192 -3.27 -3.11 4.21
N ILE A 193 -2.31 -3.47 5.06
CA ILE A 193 -2.35 -4.69 5.89
C ILE A 193 -2.78 -4.44 7.35
N GLU A 194 -2.99 -3.18 7.75
CA GLU A 194 -3.53 -2.79 9.08
C GLU A 194 -4.97 -3.27 9.28
N ASN A 195 -5.81 -3.12 8.24
CA ASN A 195 -7.22 -3.48 8.29
C ASN A 195 -7.42 -4.97 8.03
N SER A 196 -8.32 -5.61 8.79
CA SER A 196 -8.74 -7.00 8.55
C SER A 196 -9.15 -7.23 7.09
N PRO A 197 -8.84 -8.41 6.51
CA PRO A 197 -9.33 -8.77 5.19
C PRO A 197 -10.87 -8.72 5.10
N ILE A 198 -11.39 -8.38 3.93
CA ILE A 198 -12.83 -8.29 3.66
C ILE A 198 -13.22 -9.48 2.78
N THR A 199 -14.26 -10.22 3.17
CA THR A 199 -14.84 -11.31 2.37
C THR A 199 -16.16 -10.87 1.74
N MET A 200 -16.35 -11.13 0.45
CA MET A 200 -17.55 -10.74 -0.30
C MET A 200 -17.87 -11.78 -1.39
N GLY A 201 -19.12 -11.82 -1.85
CA GLY A 201 -19.50 -12.58 -3.05
C GLY A 201 -18.75 -12.05 -4.28
N TYR A 202 -18.16 -12.95 -5.07
CA TYR A 202 -17.29 -12.59 -6.19
C TYR A 202 -17.98 -11.72 -7.24
N ALA A 203 -19.26 -11.98 -7.49
CA ALA A 203 -20.09 -11.22 -8.44
C ALA A 203 -20.34 -9.75 -8.06
N ALA A 204 -19.93 -9.31 -6.87
CA ALA A 204 -19.99 -7.91 -6.45
C ALA A 204 -18.75 -7.09 -6.87
N LEU A 205 -17.71 -7.73 -7.40
CA LEU A 205 -16.53 -7.06 -7.94
C LEU A 205 -16.73 -6.67 -9.41
N GLU A 206 -15.90 -5.76 -9.91
CA GLU A 206 -15.73 -5.50 -11.35
C GLU A 206 -14.28 -5.78 -11.77
N GLN A 207 -14.04 -6.08 -13.05
CA GLN A 207 -12.67 -6.18 -13.55
C GLN A 207 -11.97 -4.81 -13.46
N TRP A 208 -10.75 -4.78 -12.94
CA TRP A 208 -9.93 -3.57 -12.96
C TRP A 208 -9.67 -3.12 -14.40
N ARG A 209 -9.85 -1.82 -14.68
CA ARG A 209 -9.77 -1.25 -16.04
C ARG A 209 -8.33 -1.09 -16.50
N SER A 210 -7.71 -2.21 -16.86
CA SER A 210 -6.41 -2.29 -17.52
C SER A 210 -6.48 -3.26 -18.71
N SER A 211 -5.66 -3.02 -19.73
CA SER A 211 -5.54 -3.90 -20.90
C SER A 211 -5.00 -5.30 -20.58
N GLN A 212 -4.30 -5.43 -19.44
CA GLN A 212 -3.77 -6.69 -18.92
C GLN A 212 -4.15 -6.85 -17.44
N PRO A 213 -4.46 -8.06 -16.96
CA PRO A 213 -4.69 -8.32 -15.54
C PRO A 213 -3.50 -7.88 -14.68
N ILE A 214 -3.79 -7.23 -13.56
CA ILE A 214 -2.80 -6.85 -12.54
C ILE A 214 -2.67 -8.03 -11.56
N LEU A 215 -1.46 -8.58 -11.44
CA LEU A 215 -1.16 -9.82 -10.71
C LEU A 215 0.08 -9.64 -9.83
N PHE A 216 -0.01 -9.94 -8.54
CA PHE A 216 1.14 -10.01 -7.63
C PHE A 216 1.95 -11.30 -7.82
N GLY A 217 3.26 -11.25 -7.54
CA GLY A 217 4.08 -12.46 -7.44
C GLY A 217 3.80 -13.24 -6.15
N GLU A 218 4.15 -14.53 -6.10
CA GLU A 218 3.84 -15.42 -4.98
C GLU A 218 4.38 -14.91 -3.63
N GLU A 219 5.60 -14.39 -3.60
CA GLU A 219 6.19 -13.81 -2.39
C GLU A 219 5.42 -12.55 -1.92
N ALA A 220 4.94 -11.74 -2.87
CA ALA A 220 4.12 -10.57 -2.55
C ALA A 220 2.75 -11.00 -2.00
N VAL A 221 2.13 -12.03 -2.58
CA VAL A 221 0.89 -12.63 -2.05
C VAL A 221 1.09 -13.12 -0.62
N ALA A 222 2.15 -13.88 -0.34
CA ALA A 222 2.44 -14.37 1.02
C ALA A 222 2.58 -13.23 2.04
N ARG A 223 3.18 -12.11 1.65
CA ARG A 223 3.32 -10.89 2.49
C ARG A 223 2.01 -10.12 2.70
N ILE A 224 1.04 -10.22 1.78
CA ILE A 224 -0.27 -9.54 1.88
C ILE A 224 -1.28 -10.38 2.71
N SER A 225 -1.13 -11.71 2.65
CA SER A 225 -1.97 -12.69 3.35
C SER A 225 -1.56 -12.95 4.80
N ALA A 226 -0.35 -12.52 5.20
CA ALA A 226 0.11 -12.50 6.59
C ALA A 226 -0.62 -11.45 7.46
#